data_AF-A0A350LSX0-F1
#
_entry.id   AF-A0A350LSX0-F1
#
_cell.length_a   1.000
_cell.length_b   1.000
_cell.length_c   1.000
_cell.angle_alpha   90.00
_cell.angle_beta   90.00
_cell.angle_gamma   90.00
#
_symmetry.space_group_name_H-M   'P 1'
#
loop_
_entity.id
_entity.type
_entity.pdbx_description
1 polymer ?
#
loop_
_entity_poly.entity_id
_entity_poly.type
_entity_poly.pdbx_seq_one_letter_code
_entity_poly.pdbx_strand_id
1 'polypeptide(L)'
;MEAAETFSHRYGQEVVKARALRDEVLASVSSDEIGMARGHASRINEAIRSRLASSGWALDPRVHTGFNLDVNAIKDRVGLTVQTGNVTRAFYDLLKFQVMHLHDRIDAAVLVVPTHGASRALGSNIANFNRVTKELGLFKHIITVPCWVLGIDEEGGGA
;
A
#
# COMPACT_ATOMS: atom_id res chain seq x y z
N MET A 1 -1.62 -15.31 -3.81
CA MET A 1 -1.68 -13.83 -3.95
C MET A 1 -0.29 -13.35 -4.22
N GLU A 2 -0.13 -12.47 -5.19
CA GLU A 2 1.16 -11.95 -5.62
C GLU A 2 1.09 -10.49 -6.04
N ALA A 3 2.26 -9.86 -6.20
CA ALA A 3 2.37 -8.56 -6.81
C ALA A 3 2.24 -8.69 -8.34
N ALA A 4 1.19 -8.09 -8.91
CA ALA A 4 0.87 -8.18 -10.34
C ALA A 4 1.21 -6.90 -11.11
N GLU A 5 1.05 -5.73 -10.48
CA GLU A 5 1.26 -4.43 -11.12
C GLU A 5 2.08 -3.49 -10.22
N THR A 6 2.86 -2.60 -10.82
CA THR A 6 3.70 -1.63 -10.09
C THR A 6 3.67 -0.26 -10.74
N PHE A 7 3.62 0.79 -9.92
CA PHE A 7 3.75 2.18 -10.36
C PHE A 7 4.63 2.96 -9.39
N SER A 8 5.68 3.58 -9.94
CA SER A 8 6.60 4.42 -9.16
C SER A 8 6.27 5.90 -9.37
N HIS A 9 5.64 6.51 -8.36
CA HIS A 9 5.43 7.94 -8.31
C HIS A 9 6.64 8.64 -7.70
N ARG A 10 7.23 9.58 -8.43
CA ARG A 10 8.41 10.35 -7.99
C ARG A 10 9.55 9.45 -7.48
N TYR A 11 9.83 8.38 -8.23
CA TYR A 11 10.86 7.40 -7.90
C TYR A 11 10.65 6.66 -6.56
N GLY A 12 9.39 6.51 -6.11
CA GLY A 12 9.06 5.86 -4.84
C GLY A 12 9.59 4.43 -4.73
N GLN A 13 9.49 3.62 -5.78
CA GLN A 13 10.01 2.25 -5.78
C GLN A 13 11.53 2.24 -5.61
N GLU A 14 12.23 3.19 -6.24
CA GLU A 14 13.67 3.34 -6.20
C GLU A 14 14.15 3.77 -4.81
N VAL A 15 13.44 4.67 -4.14
CA VAL A 15 13.74 5.05 -2.74
C VAL A 15 13.55 3.84 -1.81
N VAL A 16 12.47 3.08 -1.96
CA VAL A 16 12.23 1.84 -1.19
C VAL A 16 13.32 0.80 -1.45
N LYS A 17 13.77 0.66 -2.70
CA LYS A 17 14.88 -0.23 -3.07
C LYS A 17 16.20 0.23 -2.46
N ALA A 18 16.49 1.53 -2.46
CA ALA A 18 17.70 2.09 -1.85
C ALA A 18 17.76 1.87 -0.33
N ARG A 19 16.60 1.68 0.32
CA ARG A 19 16.47 1.27 1.73
C ARG A 19 16.55 -0.24 1.96
N ALA A 20 16.79 -1.04 0.90
CA ALA A 20 16.79 -2.50 0.95
C ALA A 20 15.45 -3.13 1.39
N LEU A 21 14.33 -2.40 1.30
CA LEU A 21 13.01 -2.87 1.75
C LEU A 21 12.13 -3.45 0.63
N ARG A 22 12.53 -3.32 -0.64
CA ARG A 22 11.70 -3.75 -1.77
C ARG A 22 11.31 -5.22 -1.67
N ASP A 23 12.28 -6.09 -1.46
CA ASP A 23 12.05 -7.53 -1.49
C ASP A 23 11.26 -7.99 -0.25
N GLU A 24 11.43 -7.32 0.91
CA GLU A 24 10.57 -7.53 2.08
C GLU A 24 9.11 -7.16 1.81
N VAL A 25 8.86 -6.05 1.13
CA VAL A 25 7.51 -5.63 0.75
C VAL A 25 6.86 -6.66 -0.18
N LEU A 26 7.59 -7.12 -1.21
CA LEU A 26 7.09 -8.15 -2.14
C LEU A 26 6.81 -9.47 -1.41
N ALA A 27 7.70 -9.91 -0.54
CA ALA A 27 7.49 -11.11 0.28
C ALA A 27 6.29 -10.96 1.22
N SER A 28 6.03 -9.76 1.76
CA SER A 28 4.90 -9.53 2.67
C SER A 28 3.52 -9.66 2.00
N VAL A 29 3.44 -9.44 0.68
CA VAL A 29 2.19 -9.57 -0.09
C VAL A 29 2.04 -10.92 -0.78
N SER A 30 3.12 -11.71 -0.90
CA SER A 30 3.06 -13.06 -1.45
C SER A 30 2.38 -14.02 -0.47
N SER A 31 1.41 -14.82 -0.95
CA SER A 31 0.67 -15.79 -0.13
C SER A 31 -0.20 -16.75 -0.95
N ASP A 32 0.13 -18.04 -0.97
CA ASP A 32 -0.65 -19.07 -1.67
C ASP A 32 -1.98 -19.41 -0.96
N GLU A 33 -2.08 -19.09 0.34
CA GLU A 33 -3.20 -19.48 1.21
C GLU A 33 -4.38 -18.49 1.18
N ILE A 34 -4.18 -17.29 0.66
CA ILE A 34 -5.16 -16.20 0.71
C ILE A 34 -5.54 -15.80 -0.71
N GLY A 35 -6.72 -16.27 -1.14
CA GLY A 35 -7.34 -15.87 -2.39
C GLY A 35 -8.10 -14.54 -2.31
N MET A 36 -8.54 -14.04 -3.47
CA MET A 36 -9.28 -12.79 -3.61
C MET A 36 -10.78 -13.07 -3.68
N ALA A 37 -11.50 -12.93 -2.56
CA ALA A 37 -12.95 -13.15 -2.53
C ALA A 37 -13.66 -12.18 -1.60
N ARG A 38 -14.97 -12.05 -1.77
CA ARG A 38 -15.81 -11.20 -0.92
C ARG A 38 -15.64 -11.59 0.55
N GLY A 39 -15.36 -10.60 1.40
CA GLY A 39 -15.10 -10.80 2.83
C GLY A 39 -13.64 -11.11 3.18
N HIS A 40 -12.75 -11.30 2.20
CA HIS A 40 -11.32 -11.55 2.46
C HIS A 40 -10.50 -10.28 2.72
N ALA A 41 -11.07 -9.08 2.51
CA ALA A 41 -10.33 -7.82 2.62
C ALA A 41 -9.62 -7.63 3.98
N SER A 42 -10.28 -7.98 5.08
CA SER A 42 -9.69 -7.92 6.43
C SER A 42 -8.60 -8.97 6.62
N ARG A 43 -8.84 -10.20 6.17
CA ARG A 43 -7.87 -11.32 6.24
C ARG A 43 -6.60 -11.01 5.44
N ILE A 44 -6.72 -10.42 4.25
CA ILE A 44 -5.59 -9.96 3.44
C ILE A 44 -4.77 -8.92 4.22
N ASN A 45 -5.45 -7.91 4.77
CA ASN A 45 -4.79 -6.85 5.53
C ASN A 45 -4.05 -7.41 6.76
N GLU A 46 -4.72 -8.25 7.54
CA GLU A 46 -4.15 -8.86 8.75
C GLU A 46 -2.94 -9.75 8.44
N ALA A 47 -3.02 -10.58 7.39
CA ALA A 47 -1.93 -11.44 6.98
C ALA A 47 -0.69 -10.66 6.54
N ILE A 48 -0.87 -9.60 5.73
CA ILE A 48 0.24 -8.73 5.32
C ILE A 48 0.84 -8.04 6.55
N ARG A 49 0.01 -7.52 7.47
CA ARG A 49 0.50 -6.88 8.71
C ARG A 49 1.28 -7.85 9.60
N SER A 50 0.82 -9.08 9.74
CA SER A 50 1.52 -10.12 10.49
C SER A 50 2.90 -10.42 9.91
N ARG A 51 3.00 -10.54 8.57
CA ARG A 51 4.28 -10.73 7.87
C ARG A 51 5.19 -9.52 8.03
N LEU A 52 4.68 -8.30 7.88
CA LEU A 52 5.47 -7.07 8.09
C LEU A 52 6.01 -6.99 9.51
N ALA A 53 5.21 -7.29 10.52
CA ALA A 53 5.66 -7.32 11.92
C ALA A 53 6.77 -8.35 12.14
N SER A 54 6.63 -9.54 11.54
CA SER A 54 7.65 -10.61 11.60
C SER A 54 8.96 -10.19 10.92
N SER A 55 8.90 -9.26 9.96
CA SER A 55 10.06 -8.65 9.29
C SER A 55 10.60 -7.40 10.01
N GLY A 56 10.12 -7.10 11.22
CA GLY A 56 10.61 -5.98 12.04
C GLY A 56 10.00 -4.61 11.71
N TRP A 57 8.88 -4.57 10.97
CA TRP A 57 8.15 -3.31 10.77
C TRP A 57 7.37 -2.94 12.04
N ALA A 58 7.42 -1.67 12.43
CA ALA A 58 6.58 -1.15 13.51
C ALA A 58 5.15 -0.94 12.99
N LEU A 59 4.17 -1.57 13.64
CA LEU A 59 2.76 -1.48 13.26
C LEU A 59 2.08 -0.24 13.84
N ASP A 60 1.03 0.21 13.15
CA ASP A 60 0.16 1.33 13.53
C ASP A 60 0.88 2.61 13.99
N PRO A 61 1.94 3.07 13.28
CA PRO A 61 2.58 4.32 13.62
C PRO A 61 1.61 5.48 13.38
N ARG A 62 1.48 6.32 14.41
CA ARG A 62 0.70 7.56 14.37
C ARG A 62 1.22 8.50 13.29
N VAL A 63 0.31 8.98 12.45
CA VAL A 63 0.57 10.01 11.43
C VAL A 63 0.96 11.33 12.10
N HIS A 64 0.24 11.70 13.16
CA HIS A 64 0.48 12.90 13.95
C HIS A 64 -0.04 12.69 15.39
N THR A 65 0.61 13.24 16.40
CA THR A 65 0.30 12.99 17.82
C THR A 65 -1.08 13.54 18.25
N GLY A 66 -1.54 14.61 17.62
CA GLY A 66 -2.85 15.23 17.90
C GLY A 66 -4.05 14.60 17.20
N PHE A 67 -3.86 13.55 16.38
CA PHE A 67 -4.95 12.93 15.60
C PHE A 67 -4.93 11.41 15.75
N ASN A 68 -6.12 10.80 15.83
CA ASN A 68 -6.26 9.34 15.86
C ASN A 68 -6.18 8.77 14.43
N LEU A 69 -5.01 8.90 13.80
CA LEU A 69 -4.73 8.49 12.43
C LEU A 69 -3.43 7.72 12.35
N ASP A 70 -3.51 6.51 11.80
CA ASP A 70 -2.36 5.61 11.63
C ASP A 70 -2.24 5.16 10.17
N VAL A 71 -1.02 4.75 9.81
CA VAL A 71 -0.74 3.89 8.64
C VAL A 71 -0.51 2.46 9.14
N ASN A 72 -0.50 1.45 8.26
CA ASN A 72 -0.41 0.06 8.75
C ASN A 72 0.96 -0.28 9.34
N ALA A 73 2.04 0.24 8.75
CA ALA A 73 3.40 -0.08 9.19
C ALA A 73 4.42 1.00 8.80
N ILE A 74 5.54 1.04 9.51
CA ILE A 74 6.74 1.84 9.16
C ILE A 74 8.02 1.05 9.46
N LYS A 75 9.01 1.18 8.57
CA LYS A 75 10.38 0.70 8.79
C LYS A 75 11.34 1.58 8.00
N ASP A 76 12.48 1.95 8.59
CA ASP A 76 13.54 2.76 7.97
C ASP A 76 13.02 3.97 7.17
N ARG A 77 12.07 4.70 7.77
CA ARG A 77 11.43 5.89 7.19
C ARG A 77 10.64 5.59 5.90
N VAL A 78 10.17 4.36 5.72
CA VAL A 78 9.21 3.97 4.68
C VAL A 78 7.89 3.62 5.35
N GLY A 79 6.83 4.37 5.02
CA GLY A 79 5.47 4.07 5.49
C GLY A 79 4.77 3.10 4.54
N LEU A 80 3.93 2.20 5.06
CA LEU A 80 3.17 1.24 4.26
C LEU A 80 1.72 1.16 4.72
N THR A 81 0.80 1.15 3.75
CA THR A 81 -0.63 0.91 3.97
C THR A 81 -1.17 -0.06 2.94
N VAL A 82 -1.97 -1.03 3.41
CA VAL A 82 -2.75 -1.96 2.60
C VAL A 82 -4.18 -1.46 2.56
N GLN A 83 -4.64 -1.06 1.37
CA GLN A 83 -5.98 -0.54 1.17
C GLN A 83 -6.82 -1.47 0.28
N THR A 84 -7.51 -2.40 0.94
CA THR A 84 -8.48 -3.36 0.33
C THR A 84 -9.93 -2.93 0.55
N GLY A 85 -10.17 -1.72 1.08
CA GLY A 85 -11.48 -1.13 1.32
C GLY A 85 -11.87 -0.10 0.27
N ASN A 86 -12.71 0.86 0.67
CA ASN A 86 -13.27 1.87 -0.24
C ASN A 86 -12.17 2.70 -0.92
N VAL A 87 -12.32 2.97 -2.22
CA VAL A 87 -11.36 3.78 -3.00
C VAL A 87 -11.05 5.15 -2.42
N THR A 88 -12.02 5.82 -1.79
CA THR A 88 -11.80 7.13 -1.16
C THR A 88 -10.78 7.06 -0.02
N ARG A 89 -10.68 5.90 0.65
CA ARG A 89 -9.69 5.67 1.70
C ARG A 89 -8.27 5.58 1.15
N ALA A 90 -8.06 5.12 -0.09
CA ALA A 90 -6.74 5.12 -0.71
C ALA A 90 -6.20 6.55 -0.89
N PHE A 91 -7.03 7.49 -1.31
CA PHE A 91 -6.64 8.91 -1.40
C PHE A 91 -6.42 9.52 -0.03
N TYR A 92 -7.19 9.11 0.98
CA TYR A 92 -6.94 9.51 2.35
C TYR A 92 -5.59 8.99 2.87
N ASP A 93 -5.20 7.77 2.50
CA ASP A 93 -3.90 7.20 2.84
C ASP A 93 -2.75 7.93 2.14
N LEU A 94 -2.93 8.36 0.88
CA LEU A 94 -1.97 9.25 0.20
C LEU A 94 -1.78 10.57 0.95
N LEU A 95 -2.86 11.16 1.49
CA LEU A 95 -2.77 12.37 2.32
C LEU A 95 -2.06 12.10 3.66
N LYS A 96 -2.29 10.95 4.30
CA LYS A 96 -1.54 10.56 5.50
C LYS A 96 -0.04 10.47 5.21
N PHE A 97 0.34 9.82 4.11
CA PHE A 97 1.74 9.75 3.71
C PHE A 97 2.32 11.12 3.39
N GLN A 98 1.57 11.98 2.70
CA GLN A 98 2.00 13.35 2.44
C GLN A 98 2.29 14.11 3.73
N VAL A 99 1.41 14.01 4.74
CA VAL A 99 1.62 14.62 6.06
C VAL A 99 2.88 14.05 6.72
N MET A 100 3.03 12.73 6.78
CA MET A 100 4.23 12.11 7.36
C MET A 100 5.52 12.55 6.65
N HIS A 101 5.48 12.70 5.33
CA HIS A 101 6.63 13.14 4.55
C HIS A 101 6.98 14.61 4.82
N LEU A 102 5.99 15.50 4.88
CA LEU A 102 6.19 16.93 5.20
C LEU A 102 6.69 17.17 6.63
N HIS A 103 6.50 16.19 7.52
CA HIS A 103 7.02 16.22 8.90
C HIS A 103 8.29 15.39 9.07
N ASP A 104 9.01 15.08 7.99
CA ASP A 104 10.26 14.33 8.00
C ASP A 104 10.17 12.97 8.72
N ARG A 105 8.99 12.34 8.74
CA ARG A 105 8.78 11.02 9.36
C ARG A 105 9.04 9.88 8.38
N ILE A 106 8.81 10.10 7.10
CA ILE A 106 9.06 9.15 6.02
C ILE A 106 9.72 9.82 4.82
N ASP A 107 10.55 9.07 4.11
CA ASP A 107 11.17 9.48 2.85
C ASP A 107 10.43 8.89 1.64
N ALA A 108 9.71 7.79 1.84
CA ALA A 108 8.87 7.17 0.83
C ALA A 108 7.67 6.45 1.46
N ALA A 109 6.69 6.16 0.62
CA ALA A 109 5.51 5.40 0.98
C ALA A 109 5.30 4.20 0.05
N VAL A 110 4.66 3.17 0.58
CA VAL A 110 4.15 2.02 -0.17
C VAL A 110 2.64 1.95 0.02
N LEU A 111 1.89 2.01 -1.08
CA LEU A 111 0.45 1.82 -1.08
C LEU A 111 0.12 0.52 -1.80
N VAL A 112 -0.30 -0.49 -1.03
CA VAL A 112 -0.74 -1.78 -1.57
C VAL A 112 -2.24 -1.71 -1.81
N VAL A 113 -2.67 -1.96 -3.04
CA VAL A 113 -4.07 -1.98 -3.48
C VAL A 113 -4.31 -3.19 -4.38
N PRO A 114 -5.52 -3.74 -4.46
CA PRO A 114 -5.80 -4.81 -5.42
C PRO A 114 -5.74 -4.29 -6.87
N THR A 115 -5.49 -5.19 -7.82
CA THR A 115 -5.72 -4.92 -9.25
C THR A 115 -7.20 -4.64 -9.51
N HIS A 116 -7.55 -4.21 -10.73
CA HIS A 116 -8.96 -4.06 -11.09
C HIS A 116 -9.74 -5.38 -10.97
N GLY A 117 -9.17 -6.51 -11.41
CA GLY A 117 -9.77 -7.85 -11.30
C GLY A 117 -10.02 -8.24 -9.84
N ALA A 118 -8.96 -8.23 -9.02
CA ALA A 118 -9.04 -8.53 -7.59
C ALA A 118 -10.03 -7.62 -6.85
N SER A 119 -10.06 -6.31 -7.18
CA SER A 119 -10.97 -5.36 -6.53
C SER A 119 -12.45 -5.75 -6.70
N ARG A 120 -12.82 -6.27 -7.89
CA ARG A 120 -14.18 -6.73 -8.20
C ARG A 120 -14.54 -8.00 -7.45
N ALA A 121 -13.56 -8.88 -7.23
CA ALA A 121 -13.75 -10.10 -6.43
C ALA A 121 -13.95 -9.76 -4.94
N LEU A 122 -13.23 -8.77 -4.42
CA LEU A 122 -13.31 -8.33 -3.02
C LEU A 122 -14.62 -7.59 -2.71
N GLY A 123 -15.15 -6.78 -3.63
CA GLY A 123 -16.42 -6.09 -3.43
C GLY A 123 -16.69 -4.91 -4.36
N SER A 124 -17.63 -4.07 -3.95
CA SER A 124 -18.02 -2.86 -4.69
C SER A 124 -17.24 -1.64 -4.20
N ASN A 125 -16.83 -0.78 -5.13
CA ASN A 125 -16.14 0.48 -4.86
C ASN A 125 -14.82 0.32 -4.07
N ILE A 126 -14.15 -0.82 -4.25
CA ILE A 126 -12.86 -1.11 -3.65
C ILE A 126 -11.78 -0.29 -4.35
N ALA A 127 -10.78 0.18 -3.60
CA ALA A 127 -9.58 0.80 -4.15
C ALA A 127 -8.96 -0.14 -5.18
N ASN A 128 -8.53 0.38 -6.33
CA ASN A 128 -7.86 -0.44 -7.33
C ASN A 128 -6.69 0.31 -7.95
N PHE A 129 -5.71 -0.46 -8.40
CA PHE A 129 -4.46 0.01 -8.96
C PHE A 129 -4.64 1.06 -10.06
N ASN A 130 -5.40 0.76 -11.12
CA ASN A 130 -5.54 1.65 -12.28
C ASN A 130 -6.13 3.01 -11.92
N ARG A 131 -7.15 3.03 -11.05
CA ARG A 131 -7.79 4.28 -10.63
C ARG A 131 -6.85 5.11 -9.75
N VAL A 132 -6.22 4.48 -8.77
CA VAL A 132 -5.30 5.15 -7.84
C VAL A 132 -4.12 5.75 -8.58
N THR A 133 -3.49 5.01 -9.49
CA THR A 133 -2.31 5.50 -10.23
C THR A 133 -2.66 6.61 -11.23
N LYS A 134 -3.79 6.50 -11.93
CA LYS A 134 -4.28 7.55 -12.83
C LYS A 134 -4.56 8.86 -12.09
N GLU A 135 -5.26 8.79 -10.97
CA GLU A 135 -5.60 9.97 -10.17
C GLU A 135 -4.37 10.51 -9.41
N LEU A 136 -3.43 9.66 -8.97
CA LEU A 136 -2.15 10.10 -8.42
C LEU A 136 -1.34 10.90 -9.46
N GLY A 137 -1.41 10.52 -10.74
CA GLY A 137 -0.84 11.29 -11.84
C GLY A 137 -1.46 12.69 -11.98
N LEU A 138 -2.77 12.82 -11.78
CA LEU A 138 -3.47 14.13 -11.72
C LEU A 138 -2.99 14.96 -10.53
N PHE A 139 -2.83 14.33 -9.35
CA PHE A 139 -2.42 15.00 -8.11
C PHE A 139 -0.91 15.09 -7.93
N LYS A 140 -0.10 14.85 -8.97
CA LYS A 140 1.37 14.74 -8.86
C LYS A 140 2.09 15.95 -8.25
N HIS A 141 1.49 17.14 -8.34
CA HIS A 141 2.02 18.37 -7.76
C HIS A 141 1.60 18.58 -6.29
N ILE A 142 0.53 17.91 -5.86
CA ILE A 142 0.00 17.97 -4.49
C ILE A 142 0.62 16.84 -3.66
N ILE A 143 0.65 15.62 -4.22
CA ILE A 143 1.31 14.47 -3.62
C ILE A 143 2.78 14.49 -4.03
N THR A 144 3.62 15.06 -3.16
CA THR A 144 5.06 15.18 -3.37
C THR A 144 5.86 14.02 -2.76
N VAL A 145 5.28 13.28 -1.82
CA VAL A 145 5.90 12.09 -1.24
C VAL A 145 6.23 11.06 -2.33
N PRO A 146 7.48 10.55 -2.42
CA PRO A 146 7.80 9.40 -3.25
C PRO A 146 6.93 8.21 -2.84
N CYS A 147 6.17 7.65 -3.79
CA CYS A 147 5.20 6.60 -3.49
C CYS A 147 5.31 5.44 -4.47
N TRP A 148 5.46 4.24 -3.94
CA TRP A 148 5.36 3.01 -4.69
C TRP A 148 3.97 2.43 -4.53
N VAL A 149 3.18 2.43 -5.61
CA VAL A 149 1.87 1.78 -5.63
C VAL A 149 2.06 0.36 -6.13
N LEU A 150 1.58 -0.61 -5.37
CA LEU A 150 1.69 -2.04 -5.65
C LEU A 150 0.29 -2.64 -5.83
N GLY A 151 0.03 -3.15 -7.03
CA GLY A 151 -1.17 -3.91 -7.36
C GLY A 151 -1.02 -5.37 -6.97
N ILE A 152 -1.91 -5.89 -6.13
CA ILE A 152 -1.95 -7.31 -5.74
C ILE A 152 -3.12 -8.04 -6.39
N ASP A 153 -2.87 -9.28 -6.81
CA ASP A 153 -3.87 -10.16 -7.40
C ASP A 153 -3.77 -11.59 -6.86
N GLU A 154 -4.74 -12.43 -7.22
CA GLU A 154 -4.66 -13.87 -7.01
C GLU A 154 -3.53 -14.49 -7.85
N GLU A 155 -2.90 -15.53 -7.31
CA GLU A 155 -1.75 -16.17 -7.93
C GLU A 155 -2.16 -16.91 -9.20
N GLY A 156 -1.50 -16.64 -10.32
CA GLY A 156 -1.90 -17.21 -11.62
C GLY A 156 -3.17 -16.59 -12.21
N GLY A 157 -3.66 -15.48 -11.66
CA GLY A 157 -4.84 -14.73 -12.14
C GLY A 157 -4.61 -13.86 -13.39
N GLY A 158 -3.57 -14.15 -14.18
CA GLY A 158 -3.38 -13.57 -15.50
C GLY A 158 -4.15 -14.35 -16.55
N ALA A 159 -5.39 -13.93 -16.82
CA ALA A 159 -6.12 -14.31 -18.03
C ALA A 159 -6.23 -13.10 -18.97
#